data_AF-A0A850IBC1-F1
#
_entry.id   AF-A0A850IBC1-F1
#
_cell.length_a   1.000
_cell.length_b   1.000
_cell.length_c   1.000
_cell.angle_alpha   90.00
_cell.angle_beta   90.00
_cell.angle_gamma   90.00
#
_symmetry.space_group_name_H-M   'P 1'
#
loop_
_entity.id
_entity.type
_entity.pdbx_description
1 polymer ?
#
loop_
_entity_poly.entity_id
_entity_poly.type
_entity_poly.pdbx_seq_one_letter_code
_entity_poly.pdbx_strand_id
1 'polypeptide(L)'
;MASLAAIMSMSASPALAAVCMDKSMTQDEIVDTINAQRSCDGAMKVFRVCEFGASGDVLLGAAVEKKCEADFLSGLKGAPKRAYQHEMQVCDRKYRNQSGTMYISFTAFCRAEVAQRYSHKALNAGPNAR
;
A
#
# COMPACT_ATOMS: atom_id res chain seq x y z
N MET A 1 -46.95 14.23 -1.64
CA MET A 1 -45.62 14.04 -2.27
C MET A 1 -44.80 13.20 -1.30
N ALA A 2 -44.56 11.91 -1.62
CA ALA A 2 -43.81 11.01 -0.76
C ALA A 2 -42.35 10.99 -1.23
N SER A 3 -41.44 11.53 -0.42
CA SER A 3 -40.02 11.56 -0.69
C SER A 3 -39.40 10.20 -0.37
N LEU A 4 -38.86 9.49 -1.37
CA LEU A 4 -38.00 8.33 -1.15
C LEU A 4 -36.59 8.79 -0.82
N ALA A 5 -36.11 8.47 0.38
CA ALA A 5 -34.71 8.58 0.75
C ALA A 5 -33.94 7.38 0.16
N ALA A 6 -33.02 7.65 -0.77
CA ALA A 6 -32.09 6.65 -1.28
C ALA A 6 -30.94 6.46 -0.29
N ILE A 7 -30.93 5.32 0.42
CA ILE A 7 -29.82 4.90 1.27
C ILE A 7 -28.74 4.33 0.35
N MET A 8 -27.69 5.10 0.07
CA MET A 8 -26.49 4.59 -0.60
C MET A 8 -25.71 3.70 0.38
N SER A 9 -25.92 2.38 0.27
CA SER A 9 -25.11 1.38 0.95
C SER A 9 -23.71 1.34 0.34
N MET A 10 -22.68 1.69 1.13
CA MET A 10 -21.28 1.49 0.73
C MET A 10 -20.93 0.01 0.85
N SER A 11 -20.97 -0.72 -0.26
CA SER A 11 -20.49 -2.10 -0.33
C SER A 11 -18.96 -2.13 -0.22
N ALA A 12 -18.44 -2.72 0.86
CA ALA A 12 -17.03 -3.10 0.94
C ALA A 12 -16.73 -4.13 -0.16
N SER A 13 -15.96 -3.74 -1.18
CA SER A 13 -15.82 -4.48 -2.45
C SER A 13 -15.37 -5.94 -2.29
N PRO A 14 -16.26 -6.94 -2.46
CA PRO A 14 -15.91 -8.36 -2.48
C PRO A 14 -15.06 -8.74 -3.70
N ALA A 15 -15.05 -7.86 -4.72
CA ALA A 15 -14.39 -8.07 -5.98
C ALA A 15 -12.87 -8.27 -5.87
N LEU A 16 -12.18 -7.64 -4.92
CA LEU A 16 -10.71 -7.76 -4.85
C LEU A 16 -10.23 -9.09 -4.25
N ALA A 17 -10.93 -9.60 -3.24
CA ALA A 17 -10.61 -10.91 -2.67
C ALA A 17 -10.92 -12.03 -3.65
N ALA A 18 -12.05 -11.91 -4.36
CA ALA A 18 -12.32 -12.73 -5.53
C ALA A 18 -11.20 -12.59 -6.56
N VAL A 19 -10.75 -11.38 -6.93
CA VAL A 19 -9.70 -11.21 -7.95
C VAL A 19 -8.44 -12.02 -7.66
N CYS A 20 -7.95 -12.06 -6.42
CA CYS A 20 -6.71 -12.80 -6.12
C CYS A 20 -6.92 -14.30 -5.86
N MET A 21 -7.99 -14.70 -5.19
CA MET A 21 -8.26 -16.12 -4.89
C MET A 21 -8.99 -16.86 -6.02
N ASP A 22 -9.98 -16.22 -6.67
CA ASP A 22 -10.80 -16.80 -7.75
C ASP A 22 -10.01 -16.98 -9.04
N LYS A 23 -9.07 -16.07 -9.34
CA LYS A 23 -8.29 -16.14 -10.59
C LYS A 23 -6.98 -16.91 -10.47
N SER A 24 -6.62 -17.44 -9.29
CA SER A 24 -5.30 -18.07 -9.06
C SER A 24 -4.14 -17.21 -9.59
N MET A 25 -4.20 -15.90 -9.32
CA MET A 25 -3.26 -14.95 -9.90
C MET A 25 -1.82 -15.28 -9.52
N THR A 26 -0.95 -15.17 -10.49
CA THR A 26 0.49 -15.19 -10.28
C THR A 26 0.94 -13.93 -9.52
N GLN A 27 2.10 -14.00 -8.87
CA GLN A 27 2.69 -12.86 -8.18
C GLN A 27 2.80 -11.62 -9.09
N ASP A 28 3.16 -11.80 -10.36
CA ASP A 28 3.30 -10.72 -11.33
C ASP A 28 1.95 -10.09 -11.69
N GLU A 29 0.89 -10.89 -11.87
CA GLU A 29 -0.45 -10.36 -12.11
C GLU A 29 -0.97 -9.55 -10.91
N ILE A 30 -0.61 -9.95 -9.68
CA ILE A 30 -0.94 -9.18 -8.47
C ILE A 30 -0.18 -7.85 -8.48
N VAL A 31 1.12 -7.86 -8.80
CA VAL A 31 1.94 -6.64 -8.96
C VAL A 31 1.34 -5.71 -10.01
N ASP A 32 0.92 -6.23 -11.16
CA ASP A 32 0.27 -5.46 -12.21
C ASP A 32 -1.07 -4.87 -11.74
N THR A 33 -1.83 -5.62 -10.95
CA THR A 33 -3.09 -5.15 -10.38
C THR A 33 -2.87 -4.04 -9.34
N ILE A 34 -1.81 -4.13 -8.53
CA ILE A 34 -1.35 -3.06 -7.62
C ILE A 34 -0.95 -1.82 -8.44
N ASN A 35 -0.15 -2.01 -9.48
CA ASN A 35 0.33 -0.93 -10.36
C ASN A 35 -0.81 -0.27 -11.14
N ALA A 36 -1.89 -0.99 -11.46
CA ALA A 36 -3.07 -0.46 -12.13
C ALA A 36 -3.96 0.39 -11.21
N GLN A 37 -3.77 0.35 -9.88
CA GLN A 37 -4.59 1.13 -8.96
C GLN A 37 -4.39 2.63 -9.16
N ARG A 38 -5.49 3.38 -9.04
CA ARG A 38 -5.51 4.84 -9.20
C ARG A 38 -4.95 5.61 -8.00
N SER A 39 -4.78 4.95 -6.86
CA SER A 39 -4.39 5.58 -5.61
C SER A 39 -3.54 4.65 -4.76
N CYS A 40 -2.77 5.24 -3.84
CA CYS A 40 -2.03 4.51 -2.80
C CYS A 40 -2.95 3.58 -1.99
N ASP A 41 -4.12 4.05 -1.56
CA ASP A 41 -5.07 3.24 -0.77
C ASP A 41 -5.64 2.07 -1.56
N GLY A 42 -5.91 2.27 -2.85
CA GLY A 42 -6.30 1.19 -3.75
C GLY A 42 -5.22 0.12 -3.84
N ALA A 43 -3.95 0.53 -4.00
CA ALA A 43 -2.81 -0.37 -4.04
C ALA A 43 -2.63 -1.15 -2.72
N MET A 44 -2.71 -0.46 -1.58
CA MET A 44 -2.67 -1.08 -0.26
C MET A 44 -3.82 -2.07 -0.04
N LYS A 45 -5.02 -1.77 -0.54
CA LYS A 45 -6.16 -2.68 -0.44
C LYS A 45 -5.92 -3.97 -1.22
N VAL A 46 -5.37 -3.89 -2.43
CA VAL A 46 -4.98 -5.08 -3.21
C VAL A 46 -3.92 -5.87 -2.44
N PHE A 47 -2.84 -5.21 -1.97
CA PHE A 47 -1.78 -5.91 -1.24
C PHE A 47 -2.29 -6.64 0.01
N ARG A 48 -3.10 -6.01 0.86
CA ARG A 48 -3.68 -6.66 2.06
C ARG A 48 -4.55 -7.87 1.74
N VAL A 49 -5.18 -7.88 0.58
CA VAL A 49 -6.11 -8.96 0.19
C VAL A 49 -5.39 -10.10 -0.53
N CYS A 50 -4.26 -9.80 -1.16
CA CYS A 50 -3.53 -10.72 -2.04
C CYS A 50 -2.16 -11.11 -1.47
N GLU A 51 -1.91 -10.80 -0.20
CA GLU A 51 -0.65 -11.15 0.45
C GLU A 51 -0.45 -12.66 0.53
N PHE A 52 0.81 -13.07 0.44
CA PHE A 52 1.24 -14.45 0.63
C PHE A 52 1.52 -14.76 2.11
N GLY A 53 1.70 -13.73 2.95
CA GLY A 53 2.23 -13.88 4.32
C GLY A 53 3.67 -14.39 4.34
N ALA A 54 4.42 -14.18 3.25
CA ALA A 54 5.74 -14.77 3.03
C ALA A 54 6.63 -13.87 2.14
N SER A 55 7.75 -14.40 1.64
CA SER A 55 8.71 -13.65 0.82
C SER A 55 8.14 -13.12 -0.51
N GLY A 56 7.02 -13.65 -0.99
CA GLY A 56 6.29 -13.11 -2.14
C GLY A 56 5.83 -11.66 -1.93
N ASP A 57 5.60 -11.27 -0.68
CA ASP A 57 5.11 -9.93 -0.35
C ASP A 57 6.16 -8.84 -0.57
N VAL A 58 7.44 -9.19 -0.78
CA VAL A 58 8.50 -8.22 -1.09
C VAL A 58 8.18 -7.45 -2.37
N LEU A 59 7.77 -8.15 -3.43
CA LEU A 59 7.44 -7.49 -4.71
C LEU A 59 6.13 -6.71 -4.63
N LEU A 60 5.15 -7.25 -3.91
CA LEU A 60 3.84 -6.61 -3.72
C LEU A 60 3.99 -5.32 -2.91
N GLY A 61 4.71 -5.38 -1.78
CA GLY A 61 5.01 -4.23 -0.94
C GLY A 61 5.80 -3.16 -1.70
N ALA A 62 6.81 -3.54 -2.48
CA ALA A 62 7.57 -2.60 -3.31
C ALA A 62 6.71 -1.91 -4.38
N ALA A 63 5.76 -2.63 -5.00
CA ALA A 63 4.81 -2.05 -5.94
C ALA A 63 3.89 -1.02 -5.26
N VAL A 64 3.43 -1.32 -4.04
CA VAL A 64 2.68 -0.36 -3.23
C VAL A 64 3.51 0.85 -2.83
N GLU A 65 4.74 0.65 -2.32
CA GLU A 65 5.66 1.73 -1.96
C GLU A 65 5.78 2.72 -3.13
N LYS A 66 6.09 2.21 -4.33
CA LYS A 66 6.19 3.03 -5.54
C LYS A 66 4.90 3.78 -5.87
N LYS A 67 3.73 3.13 -5.73
CA LYS A 67 2.43 3.76 -5.96
C LYS A 67 2.18 4.92 -4.99
N CYS A 68 2.49 4.72 -3.71
CA CYS A 68 2.29 5.72 -2.67
C CYS A 68 3.31 6.86 -2.76
N GLU A 69 4.58 6.55 -3.07
CA GLU A 69 5.65 7.53 -3.26
C GLU A 69 5.35 8.53 -4.39
N ALA A 70 4.57 8.14 -5.41
CA ALA A 70 4.17 9.04 -6.47
C ALA A 70 3.38 10.28 -5.96
N ASP A 71 2.76 10.19 -4.79
CA ASP A 71 2.02 11.31 -4.19
C ASP A 71 2.91 12.37 -3.54
N PHE A 72 4.14 12.03 -3.15
CA PHE A 72 4.93 12.88 -2.24
C PHE A 72 6.44 12.93 -2.51
N LEU A 73 7.04 11.87 -3.07
CA LEU A 73 8.49 11.69 -3.06
C LEU A 73 9.24 12.76 -3.87
N SER A 74 8.65 13.25 -4.96
CA SER A 74 9.22 14.32 -5.79
C SER A 74 9.26 15.68 -5.07
N GLY A 75 8.33 15.92 -4.14
CA GLY A 75 8.26 17.13 -3.32
C GLY A 75 9.15 17.07 -2.08
N LEU A 76 9.46 15.86 -1.56
CA LEU A 76 10.29 15.71 -0.38
C LEU A 76 11.76 16.12 -0.63
N LYS A 77 12.22 17.11 0.13
CA LYS A 77 13.61 17.57 0.16
C LYS A 77 14.12 17.66 1.59
N GLY A 78 15.44 17.74 1.77
CA GLY A 78 16.07 18.01 3.06
C GLY A 78 15.62 17.10 4.20
N ALA A 79 15.17 17.70 5.31
CA ALA A 79 14.80 16.97 6.52
C ALA A 79 13.60 16.02 6.33
N PRO A 80 12.48 16.42 5.69
CA PRO A 80 11.37 15.50 5.38
C PRO A 80 11.78 14.23 4.62
N LYS A 81 12.66 14.35 3.60
CA LYS A 81 13.17 13.19 2.86
C LYS A 81 13.99 12.26 3.75
N ARG A 82 14.85 12.82 4.61
CA ARG A 82 15.64 12.03 5.58
C ARG A 82 14.75 11.34 6.60
N ALA A 83 13.69 11.99 7.06
CA ALA A 83 12.72 11.40 7.98
C ALA A 83 12.03 10.18 7.35
N TYR A 84 11.56 10.30 6.10
CA TYR A 84 10.98 9.18 5.36
C TYR A 84 11.96 8.01 5.25
N GLN A 85 13.18 8.28 4.78
CA GLN A 85 14.23 7.27 4.65
C GLN A 85 14.56 6.60 5.99
N HIS A 86 14.57 7.36 7.09
CA HIS A 86 14.80 6.82 8.41
C HIS A 86 13.70 5.85 8.84
N GLU A 87 12.42 6.20 8.65
CA GLU A 87 11.29 5.30 8.95
C GLU A 87 11.37 4.01 8.12
N MET A 88 11.74 4.09 6.85
CA MET A 88 11.94 2.89 6.01
C MET A 88 13.05 2.00 6.57
N GLN A 89 14.18 2.57 6.99
CA GLN A 89 15.25 1.79 7.61
C GLN A 89 14.86 1.21 8.98
N VAL A 90 13.94 1.84 9.72
CA VAL A 90 13.39 1.26 10.96
C VAL A 90 12.64 -0.04 10.63
N CYS A 91 11.84 -0.07 9.55
CA CYS A 91 11.21 -1.29 9.07
C CYS A 91 12.23 -2.37 8.72
N ASP A 92 13.26 -2.03 7.94
CA ASP A 92 14.30 -2.97 7.53
C ASP A 92 15.04 -3.59 8.73
N ARG A 93 15.23 -2.82 9.81
CA ARG A 93 15.91 -3.31 11.02
C ARG A 93 15.01 -4.13 11.94
N LYS A 94 13.70 -3.88 11.94
CA LYS A 94 12.76 -4.44 12.92
C LYS A 94 12.77 -5.97 12.96
N TYR A 95 12.88 -6.61 11.80
CA TYR A 95 12.78 -8.06 11.67
C TYR A 95 14.05 -8.73 11.12
N ARG A 96 15.14 -7.99 10.92
CA ARG A 96 16.36 -8.49 10.24
C ARG A 96 17.03 -9.72 10.87
N ASN A 97 16.84 -9.92 12.17
CA ASN A 97 17.43 -11.03 12.92
C ASN A 97 16.43 -12.18 13.15
N GLN A 98 15.24 -12.09 12.58
CA GLN A 98 14.23 -13.14 12.71
C GLN A 98 14.35 -14.13 11.56
N SER A 99 14.10 -15.40 11.84
CA SER A 99 14.12 -16.47 10.83
C SER A 99 12.73 -16.77 10.31
N GLY A 100 12.63 -17.09 9.02
CA GLY A 100 11.37 -17.45 8.36
C GLY A 100 10.81 -16.34 7.48
N THR A 101 10.12 -16.75 6.42
CA THR A 101 9.61 -15.86 5.37
C THR A 101 8.47 -14.96 5.83
N MET A 102 7.76 -15.33 6.90
CA MET A 102 6.74 -14.49 7.54
C MET A 102 7.30 -13.12 7.95
N TYR A 103 8.51 -13.08 8.52
CA TYR A 103 9.13 -11.82 8.94
C TYR A 103 9.60 -10.96 7.76
N ILE A 104 9.85 -11.58 6.61
CA ILE A 104 10.12 -10.87 5.35
C ILE A 104 8.83 -10.16 4.90
N SER A 105 7.68 -10.84 4.94
CA SER A 105 6.38 -10.22 4.68
C SER A 105 6.09 -9.06 5.63
N PHE A 106 6.35 -9.24 6.93
CA PHE A 106 6.16 -8.16 7.91
C PHE A 106 7.02 -6.92 7.62
N THR A 107 8.21 -7.11 7.05
CA THR A 107 9.06 -6.00 6.60
C THR A 107 8.45 -5.28 5.40
N ALA A 108 7.95 -6.02 4.41
CA ALA A 108 7.27 -5.46 3.24
C ALA A 108 6.02 -4.66 3.64
N PHE A 109 5.19 -5.19 4.55
CA PHE A 109 4.04 -4.46 5.09
C PHE A 109 4.43 -3.20 5.83
N CYS A 110 5.44 -3.26 6.71
CA CYS A 110 5.90 -2.10 7.46
C CYS A 110 6.27 -0.94 6.52
N ARG A 111 7.03 -1.24 5.47
CA ARG A 111 7.46 -0.24 4.48
C ARG A 111 6.28 0.32 3.68
N ALA A 112 5.39 -0.53 3.19
CA ALA A 112 4.18 -0.12 2.47
C ALA A 112 3.28 0.79 3.33
N GLU A 113 3.14 0.49 4.62
CA GLU A 113 2.37 1.32 5.57
C GLU A 113 3.06 2.66 5.86
N VAL A 114 4.40 2.71 5.94
CA VAL A 114 5.13 3.99 6.02
C VAL A 114 4.83 4.84 4.79
N ALA A 115 4.97 4.28 3.59
CA ALA A 115 4.69 4.99 2.35
C ALA A 115 3.23 5.47 2.27
N GLN A 116 2.27 4.65 2.72
CA GLN A 116 0.86 5.03 2.80
C GLN A 116 0.61 6.23 3.71
N ARG A 117 1.19 6.23 4.92
CA ARG A 117 1.06 7.37 5.84
C ARG A 117 1.63 8.66 5.24
N TYR A 118 2.73 8.57 4.49
CA TYR A 118 3.32 9.74 3.83
C TYR A 118 2.46 10.24 2.67
N SER A 119 1.89 9.34 1.87
CA SER A 119 0.89 9.68 0.85
C SER A 119 -0.30 10.43 1.47
N HIS A 120 -0.88 9.91 2.57
CA HIS A 120 -1.98 10.57 3.28
C HIS A 120 -1.61 11.97 3.76
N LYS A 121 -0.43 12.13 4.39
CA LYS A 121 0.06 13.44 4.84
C LYS A 121 0.17 14.42 3.67
N ALA A 122 0.73 13.99 2.54
CA ALA A 122 0.93 14.85 1.37
C ALA A 122 -0.37 15.18 0.61
N LEU A 123 -1.37 14.28 0.64
CA LEU A 123 -2.70 14.55 0.07
C LEU A 123 -3.50 15.50 0.97
N ASN A 124 -3.41 15.34 2.29
CA ASN A 124 -4.12 16.19 3.26
C ASN A 124 -3.52 17.60 3.37
N ALA A 125 -2.23 17.77 3.11
CA ALA A 125 -1.59 19.09 3.12
C ALA A 125 -1.95 19.97 1.90
N GLY A 126 -2.65 19.41 0.91
CA GLY A 126 -3.05 20.09 -0.32
C GLY A 126 -1.90 20.38 -1.30
N PRO A 127 -2.20 20.94 -2.49
CA PRO A 127 -1.22 21.15 -3.56
C PRO A 127 -0.09 22.12 -3.22
N ASN A 128 -0.33 23.07 -2.30
CA ASN A 128 0.60 24.17 -1.98
C ASN A 128 1.69 23.77 -0.96
N ALA A 129 1.65 22.54 -0.44
CA ALA A 129 2.61 22.03 0.54
C ALA A 129 3.59 20.98 -0.04
N ARG A 130 3.49 20.68 -1.34
CA ARG A 130 4.30 19.69 -2.06
C ARG A 130 5.52 20.30 -2.73
#